data_AF-B7FYK7-F1
#
_entry.id   AF-B7FYK7-F1
#
_cell.length_a   1.000
_cell.length_b   1.000
_cell.length_c   1.000
_cell.angle_alpha   90.00
_cell.angle_beta   90.00
_cell.angle_gamma   90.00
#
_symmetry.space_group_name_H-M   'P 1'
#
loop_
_entity.id
_entity.type
_entity.pdbx_description
1 polymer ?
#
loop_
_entity_poly.entity_id
_entity_poly.type
_entity_poly.pdbx_seq_one_letter_code
_entity_poly.pdbx_strand_id
1 'polypeptide(L)'
;MGYSTILNGVIAVLFKLEVGMGMVGKNRKTGKIPTWIKRDGKFVQEKVPTASEVQPGWWVGGCYAHELKKDWAGVVDLTVEFPESCIKRTRGYISLPTWDGVPCSPAQLEEAATFAVNAAQQGGDVLVHCAHGRGRSTTVMCACLVKAGLFDTWKEAFEKGIQPQRSVCKLNKRMRENLTAWQEHYVDGEPKKKGQ
;
A
#
# COMPACT_ATOMS: atom_id res chain seq x y z
N MET A 1 -8.58 -29.74 -31.83
CA MET A 1 -9.72 -28.82 -31.62
C MET A 1 -10.60 -29.13 -30.39
N GLY A 2 -10.31 -30.14 -29.54
CA GLY A 2 -11.21 -30.51 -28.43
C GLY A 2 -10.93 -29.89 -27.04
N TYR A 3 -9.70 -29.46 -26.76
CA TYR A 3 -9.31 -29.03 -25.40
C TYR A 3 -9.87 -27.67 -24.98
N SER A 4 -9.98 -26.74 -25.94
CA SER A 4 -10.46 -25.38 -25.66
C SER A 4 -11.97 -25.32 -25.39
N THR A 5 -12.75 -26.15 -26.07
CA THR A 5 -14.22 -26.18 -25.90
C THR A 5 -14.63 -26.78 -24.57
N ILE A 6 -13.92 -27.81 -24.10
CA ILE A 6 -14.16 -28.41 -22.78
C ILE A 6 -13.74 -27.44 -21.67
N LEU A 7 -12.57 -26.79 -21.81
CA LEU A 7 -12.10 -25.81 -20.83
C LEU A 7 -13.01 -24.58 -20.75
N ASN A 8 -13.43 -24.03 -21.89
CA ASN A 8 -14.36 -22.90 -21.95
C ASN A 8 -15.75 -23.30 -21.44
N GLY A 9 -16.19 -24.54 -21.68
CA GLY A 9 -17.43 -25.07 -21.14
C GLY A 9 -17.40 -25.18 -19.61
N VAL A 10 -16.30 -25.67 -19.03
CA VAL A 10 -16.11 -25.74 -17.57
C VAL A 10 -16.07 -24.34 -16.95
N ILE A 11 -15.35 -23.40 -17.58
CA ILE A 11 -15.31 -22.00 -17.11
C ILE A 11 -16.72 -21.38 -17.17
N ALA A 12 -17.47 -21.60 -18.24
CA ALA A 12 -18.83 -21.08 -18.38
C ALA A 12 -19.79 -21.68 -17.34
N VAL A 13 -19.67 -22.98 -17.03
CA VAL A 13 -20.45 -23.64 -15.98
C VAL A 13 -20.09 -23.09 -14.59
N LEU A 14 -18.79 -22.91 -14.30
CA LEU A 14 -18.32 -22.32 -13.04
C LEU A 14 -18.77 -20.86 -12.88
N PHE A 15 -18.89 -20.11 -13.98
CA PHE A 15 -19.41 -18.74 -13.98
C PHE A 15 -20.94 -18.71 -13.79
N LYS A 16 -21.67 -19.60 -14.47
CA LYS A 16 -23.13 -19.68 -14.45
C LYS A 16 -23.69 -20.24 -13.14
N LEU A 17 -22.95 -21.12 -12.47
CA LEU A 17 -23.33 -21.68 -11.16
C LEU A 17 -22.94 -20.77 -9.99
N GLU A 18 -22.25 -19.64 -10.23
CA GLU A 18 -21.71 -18.74 -9.20
C GLU A 18 -20.76 -19.38 -8.17
N VAL A 19 -20.44 -20.67 -8.32
CA VAL A 19 -19.66 -21.47 -7.37
C VAL A 19 -18.23 -20.93 -7.19
N GLY A 20 -17.65 -20.31 -8.23
CA GLY A 20 -16.33 -19.67 -8.15
C GLY A 20 -16.33 -18.36 -7.35
N MET A 21 -17.45 -17.64 -7.33
CA MET A 21 -17.54 -16.34 -6.65
C MET A 21 -17.72 -16.48 -5.14
N GLY A 22 -18.24 -17.60 -4.64
CA GLY A 22 -18.28 -17.88 -3.19
C GLY A 22 -16.91 -18.17 -2.58
N MET A 23 -15.96 -18.67 -3.40
CA MET A 23 -14.61 -19.05 -2.98
C MET A 23 -13.57 -17.93 -3.12
N VAL A 24 -13.80 -16.96 -4.02
CA VAL A 24 -12.84 -15.89 -4.35
C VAL A 24 -13.46 -14.49 -4.32
N GLY A 25 -14.79 -14.38 -4.32
CA GLY A 25 -15.52 -13.14 -4.56
C GLY A 25 -16.23 -12.56 -3.34
N LYS A 26 -16.70 -11.31 -3.50
CA LYS A 26 -17.53 -10.61 -2.53
C LYS A 26 -18.84 -11.36 -2.30
N ASN A 27 -19.27 -11.49 -1.05
CA ASN A 27 -20.61 -11.93 -0.72
C ASN A 27 -21.62 -10.95 -1.35
N ARG A 28 -22.38 -11.42 -2.34
CA ARG A 28 -23.27 -10.57 -3.16
C ARG A 28 -24.40 -9.89 -2.38
N LYS A 29 -24.79 -10.42 -1.21
CA LYS A 29 -25.84 -9.83 -0.36
C LYS A 29 -25.31 -8.80 0.63
N THR A 30 -24.07 -8.98 1.10
CA THR A 30 -23.47 -8.12 2.14
C THR A 30 -22.34 -7.24 1.64
N GLY A 31 -21.88 -7.43 0.40
CA GLY A 31 -20.74 -6.75 -0.21
C GLY A 31 -19.37 -7.13 0.37
N LYS A 32 -19.32 -7.93 1.44
CA LYS A 32 -18.08 -8.24 2.17
C LYS A 32 -17.19 -9.21 1.40
N ILE A 33 -15.91 -8.89 1.29
CA ILE A 33 -14.87 -9.82 0.81
C ILE A 33 -14.54 -10.87 1.89
N PRO A 34 -14.13 -12.09 1.51
CA PRO A 34 -13.61 -13.07 2.45
C PRO A 34 -12.38 -12.49 3.18
N THR A 35 -12.37 -12.52 4.51
CA THR A 35 -11.23 -12.07 5.34
C THR A 35 -10.13 -13.13 5.45
N TRP A 36 -10.24 -14.22 4.68
CA TRP A 36 -9.37 -15.38 4.76
C TRP A 36 -8.31 -15.29 3.67
N ILE A 37 -7.05 -15.53 4.04
CA ILE A 37 -5.93 -15.62 3.10
C ILE A 37 -5.42 -17.06 3.13
N LYS A 38 -5.04 -17.61 1.97
CA LYS A 38 -4.43 -18.95 1.89
C LYS A 38 -2.94 -18.84 2.24
N ARG A 39 -2.54 -19.42 3.37
CA ARG A 39 -1.14 -19.59 3.83
C ARG A 39 -0.90 -21.08 4.04
N ASP A 40 0.14 -21.63 3.41
CA ASP A 40 0.54 -23.05 3.53
C ASP A 40 -0.62 -24.04 3.31
N GLY A 41 -1.46 -23.77 2.30
CA GLY A 41 -2.62 -24.60 2.00
C GLY A 41 -3.85 -24.38 2.88
N LYS A 42 -3.76 -23.60 3.96
CA LYS A 42 -4.86 -23.34 4.91
C LYS A 42 -5.43 -21.93 4.76
N PHE A 43 -6.74 -21.79 4.95
CA PHE A 43 -7.43 -20.49 5.02
C PHE A 43 -7.33 -19.95 6.44
N VAL A 44 -6.65 -18.82 6.63
CA VAL A 44 -6.47 -18.18 7.95
C VAL A 44 -7.21 -16.85 7.98
N GLN A 45 -7.99 -16.60 9.03
CA GLN A 45 -8.56 -15.27 9.32
C GLN A 45 -7.44 -14.41 9.89
N GLU A 46 -6.74 -13.68 9.04
CA GLU A 46 -5.77 -12.70 9.53
C GLU A 46 -6.54 -11.40 9.76
N LYS A 47 -6.78 -11.03 11.02
CA LYS A 47 -7.31 -9.71 11.37
C LYS A 47 -6.22 -8.69 11.10
N VAL A 48 -6.17 -8.21 9.86
CA VAL A 48 -5.21 -7.18 9.44
C VAL A 48 -5.57 -5.89 10.19
N PRO A 49 -4.64 -5.30 10.96
CA PRO A 49 -4.89 -4.02 11.63
C PRO A 49 -5.12 -2.91 10.60
N THR A 50 -5.92 -1.92 10.97
CA THR A 50 -6.31 -0.80 10.09
C THR A 50 -5.09 -0.01 9.61
N ALA A 51 -4.09 0.17 10.47
CA ALA A 51 -2.73 0.55 10.09
C ALA A 51 -1.70 -0.14 10.99
N SER A 52 -0.47 -0.25 10.52
CA SER A 52 0.67 -0.81 11.27
C SER A 52 1.83 0.19 11.24
N GLU A 53 2.49 0.35 12.38
CA GLU A 53 3.81 0.99 12.44
C GLU A 53 4.81 0.05 11.78
N VAL A 54 5.43 0.49 10.69
CA VAL A 54 6.41 -0.31 9.94
C VAL A 54 7.83 0.01 10.39
N GLN A 55 8.08 1.26 10.77
CA GLN A 55 9.30 1.76 11.38
C GLN A 55 8.91 2.83 12.41
N PRO A 56 9.75 3.17 13.41
CA PRO A 56 9.41 4.17 14.41
C PRO A 56 8.91 5.49 13.80
N GLY A 57 7.64 5.84 14.05
CA GLY A 57 6.98 7.03 13.52
C GLY A 57 6.44 6.91 12.09
N TRP A 58 6.58 5.77 11.41
CA TRP A 58 6.15 5.55 10.03
C TRP A 58 5.09 4.46 9.93
N TRP A 59 3.92 4.80 9.40
CA TRP A 59 2.73 3.93 9.42
C TRP A 59 2.17 3.66 8.03
N VAL A 60 1.78 2.40 7.79
CA VAL A 60 1.06 1.97 6.57
C VAL A 60 -0.32 1.47 6.92
N GLY A 61 -1.36 2.01 6.27
CA GLY A 61 -2.74 1.68 6.60
C GLY A 61 -3.76 1.70 5.47
N GLY A 62 -4.99 1.34 5.80
CA GLY A 62 -6.19 1.49 4.97
C GLY A 62 -7.04 2.68 5.39
N CYS A 63 -8.19 2.87 4.72
CA CYS A 63 -9.07 4.04 4.92
C CYS A 63 -9.73 4.11 6.31
N TYR A 64 -9.64 3.04 7.12
CA TYR A 64 -10.14 2.99 8.51
C TYR A 64 -9.06 3.30 9.56
N ALA A 65 -7.95 3.94 9.19
CA ALA A 65 -6.88 4.29 10.13
C ALA A 65 -7.32 5.19 11.31
N HIS A 66 -8.43 5.94 11.14
CA HIS A 66 -9.01 6.75 12.22
C HIS A 66 -9.42 5.94 13.47
N GLU A 67 -9.64 4.63 13.32
CA GLU A 67 -9.94 3.73 14.44
C GLU A 67 -8.82 3.70 15.49
N LEU A 68 -7.59 4.04 15.10
CA LEU A 68 -6.46 4.16 16.02
C LEU A 68 -6.55 5.37 16.97
N LYS A 69 -7.43 6.34 16.69
CA LYS A 69 -7.60 7.59 17.46
C LYS A 69 -6.29 8.34 17.73
N LYS A 70 -5.35 8.22 16.80
CA LYS A 70 -4.01 8.81 16.86
C LYS A 70 -3.99 10.16 16.16
N ASP A 71 -3.13 11.06 16.65
CA ASP A 71 -2.82 12.32 15.97
C ASP A 71 -1.59 12.14 15.05
N TRP A 72 -1.72 12.63 13.83
CA TRP A 72 -0.73 12.46 12.76
C TRP A 72 -0.02 13.78 12.46
N ALA A 73 1.32 13.71 12.37
CA ALA A 73 2.11 14.81 11.84
C ALA A 73 1.82 15.01 10.35
N GLY A 74 1.75 13.92 9.59
CA GLY A 74 1.45 13.92 8.16
C GLY A 74 0.57 12.74 7.76
N VAL A 75 -0.38 12.97 6.85
CA VAL A 75 -1.11 11.90 6.15
C VAL A 75 -0.92 12.06 4.65
N VAL A 76 -0.50 10.96 4.00
CA VAL A 76 -0.50 10.79 2.56
C VAL A 76 -1.65 9.86 2.17
N ASP A 77 -2.66 10.44 1.52
CA ASP A 77 -3.86 9.74 1.07
C ASP A 77 -3.80 9.43 -0.42
N LEU A 78 -3.91 8.15 -0.76
CA LEU A 78 -3.87 7.66 -2.15
C LEU A 78 -5.24 7.26 -2.68
N THR A 79 -6.29 7.47 -1.90
CA THR A 79 -7.66 7.11 -2.28
C THR A 79 -8.26 8.22 -3.15
N VAL A 80 -8.89 7.80 -4.24
CA VAL A 80 -9.83 8.63 -5.01
C VAL A 80 -11.28 8.30 -4.62
N GLU A 81 -11.47 7.12 -4.05
CA GLU A 81 -12.75 6.45 -3.86
C GLU A 81 -13.39 6.69 -2.48
N PHE A 82 -12.63 7.21 -1.50
CA PHE A 82 -13.08 7.37 -0.12
C PHE A 82 -12.73 8.77 0.42
N PRO A 83 -13.55 9.35 1.32
CA PRO A 83 -13.17 10.56 2.03
C PRO A 83 -12.09 10.27 3.07
N GLU A 84 -11.24 11.25 3.34
CA GLU A 84 -10.16 11.08 4.33
C GLU A 84 -10.71 11.05 5.77
N SER A 85 -10.47 9.93 6.45
CA SER A 85 -11.08 9.66 7.76
C SER A 85 -10.29 10.20 8.95
N CYS A 86 -8.98 10.41 8.80
CA CYS A 86 -8.11 10.94 9.84
C CYS A 86 -8.00 12.47 9.81
N ILE A 87 -8.60 13.16 8.84
CA ILE A 87 -8.34 14.59 8.56
C ILE A 87 -8.43 15.52 9.78
N LYS A 88 -9.33 15.23 10.73
CA LYS A 88 -9.51 16.03 11.97
C LYS A 88 -8.36 15.91 12.97
N ARG A 89 -7.54 14.87 12.85
CA ARG A 89 -6.40 14.56 13.73
C ARG A 89 -5.07 14.63 12.98
N THR A 90 -5.04 15.36 11.88
CA THR A 90 -3.90 15.43 10.98
C THR A 90 -3.42 16.88 10.86
N ARG A 91 -2.13 17.11 11.11
CA ARG A 91 -1.54 18.46 10.97
C ARG A 91 -1.17 18.80 9.53
N GLY A 92 -0.48 17.89 8.83
CA GLY A 92 -0.18 18.00 7.41
C GLY A 92 -0.94 16.96 6.59
N TYR A 93 -1.54 17.34 5.47
CA TYR A 93 -2.25 16.42 4.58
C TYR A 93 -1.87 16.65 3.13
N ILE A 94 -1.63 15.56 2.39
CA ILE A 94 -1.56 15.56 0.93
C ILE A 94 -2.38 14.41 0.37
N SER A 95 -3.09 14.68 -0.73
CA SER A 95 -3.82 13.69 -1.50
C SER A 95 -3.16 13.48 -2.85
N LEU A 96 -2.77 12.25 -3.16
CA LEU A 96 -2.27 11.81 -4.46
C LEU A 96 -3.19 10.71 -5.00
N PRO A 97 -4.41 11.09 -5.43
CA PRO A 97 -5.46 10.12 -5.72
C PRO A 97 -5.05 9.24 -6.91
N THR A 98 -4.97 7.93 -6.68
CA THR A 98 -4.62 6.94 -7.70
C THR A 98 -5.64 5.81 -7.71
N TRP A 99 -6.03 5.36 -8.91
CA TRP A 99 -6.92 4.20 -9.05
C TRP A 99 -6.26 2.93 -8.47
N ASP A 100 -7.09 2.02 -7.95
CA ASP A 100 -6.55 0.79 -7.36
C ASP A 100 -5.74 -0.03 -8.38
N GLY A 101 -4.55 -0.46 -7.97
CA GLY A 101 -3.58 -1.14 -8.84
C GLY A 101 -2.73 -0.24 -9.74
N VAL A 102 -3.03 1.06 -9.83
CA VAL A 102 -2.19 2.05 -10.52
C VAL A 102 -1.21 2.69 -9.52
N PRO A 103 0.11 2.48 -9.67
CA PRO A 103 1.08 3.12 -8.79
C PRO A 103 1.20 4.62 -9.08
N CYS A 104 1.60 5.40 -8.07
CA CYS A 104 2.10 6.76 -8.24
C CYS A 104 3.27 6.77 -9.24
N SER A 105 3.35 7.82 -10.07
CA SER A 105 4.51 8.04 -10.93
C SER A 105 5.77 8.33 -10.10
N PRO A 106 6.98 8.22 -10.67
CA PRO A 106 8.21 8.58 -9.96
C PRO A 106 8.19 9.99 -9.35
N ALA A 107 7.67 10.98 -10.07
CA ALA A 107 7.54 12.35 -9.55
C ALA A 107 6.56 12.44 -8.37
N GLN A 108 5.44 11.71 -8.42
CA GLN A 108 4.49 11.67 -7.30
C GLN A 108 5.05 10.91 -6.09
N LEU A 109 5.86 9.87 -6.31
CA LEU A 109 6.58 9.19 -5.23
C LEU A 109 7.52 10.16 -4.52
N GLU A 110 8.25 10.97 -5.29
CA GLU A 110 9.15 11.98 -4.78
C GLU A 110 8.41 13.09 -4.00
N GLU A 111 7.32 13.61 -4.57
CA GLU A 111 6.47 14.60 -3.91
C GLU A 111 5.93 14.07 -2.57
N ALA A 112 5.37 12.86 -2.57
CA ALA A 112 4.86 12.20 -1.38
C ALA A 112 5.94 11.99 -0.31
N ALA A 113 7.10 11.48 -0.72
CA ALA A 113 8.22 11.20 0.18
C ALA A 113 8.78 12.48 0.78
N THR A 114 8.91 13.55 -0.01
CA THR A 114 9.36 14.87 0.46
C THR A 114 8.39 15.42 1.50
N PHE A 115 7.10 15.42 1.19
CA PHE A 115 6.07 15.84 2.14
C PHE A 115 6.13 15.03 3.44
N ALA A 116 6.22 13.70 3.33
CA ALA A 116 6.22 12.80 4.47
C ALA A 116 7.45 13.01 5.38
N VAL A 117 8.64 13.17 4.79
CA VAL A 117 9.87 13.48 5.54
C VAL A 117 9.75 14.84 6.24
N ASN A 118 9.26 15.87 5.55
CA ASN A 118 9.07 17.19 6.14
C ASN A 118 8.07 17.14 7.31
N ALA A 119 6.98 16.38 7.18
CA ALA A 119 6.01 16.19 8.25
C ALA A 119 6.61 15.45 9.46
N ALA A 120 7.41 14.40 9.22
CA ALA A 120 8.10 13.67 10.28
C ALA A 120 9.12 14.55 11.02
N GLN A 121 9.83 15.43 10.31
CA GLN A 121 10.79 16.38 10.90
C GLN A 121 10.15 17.43 11.80
N GLN A 122 8.87 17.76 11.58
CA GLN A 122 8.07 18.61 12.48
C GLN A 122 7.61 17.87 13.76
N GLY A 123 8.07 16.62 13.94
CA GLY A 123 7.86 15.77 15.11
C GLY A 123 6.53 15.03 15.07
N GLY A 124 6.53 13.72 15.33
CA GLY A 124 5.33 12.88 15.35
C GLY A 124 5.19 11.98 14.12
N ASP A 125 4.11 11.19 14.11
CA ASP A 125 4.00 10.05 13.21
C ASP A 125 3.38 10.41 11.86
N VAL A 126 3.83 9.72 10.81
CA VAL A 126 3.32 9.87 9.45
C VAL A 126 2.59 8.61 9.01
N LEU A 127 1.39 8.79 8.46
CA LEU A 127 0.58 7.73 7.87
C LEU A 127 0.61 7.84 6.34
N VAL A 128 0.89 6.72 5.67
CA VAL A 128 0.65 6.55 4.25
C VAL A 128 -0.43 5.48 4.08
N HIS A 129 -1.56 5.83 3.48
CA HIS A 129 -2.67 4.89 3.33
C HIS A 129 -3.29 4.89 1.93
N CYS A 130 -4.02 3.82 1.65
CA CYS A 130 -4.91 3.70 0.51
C CYS A 130 -6.22 3.05 0.98
N ALA A 131 -6.93 2.28 0.15
CA ALA A 131 -8.13 1.56 0.58
C ALA A 131 -7.83 0.54 1.70
N HIS A 132 -6.87 -0.36 1.47
CA HIS A 132 -6.59 -1.50 2.37
C HIS A 132 -5.17 -1.52 2.96
N GLY A 133 -4.32 -0.58 2.55
CA GLY A 133 -2.92 -0.53 3.00
C GLY A 133 -2.08 -1.72 2.55
N ARG A 134 -2.08 -2.03 1.24
CA ARG A 134 -1.41 -3.23 0.70
C ARG A 134 -0.44 -2.95 -0.44
N GLY A 135 -0.90 -2.26 -1.48
CA GLY A 135 -0.14 -1.99 -2.71
C GLY A 135 0.31 -0.55 -2.80
N ARG A 136 -0.60 0.34 -3.23
CA ARG A 136 -0.36 1.78 -3.44
C ARG A 136 0.40 2.45 -2.27
N SER A 137 -0.12 2.30 -1.05
CA SER A 137 0.47 2.87 0.16
C SER A 137 1.86 2.30 0.47
N THR A 138 2.06 1.01 0.22
CA THR A 138 3.35 0.34 0.39
C THR A 138 4.38 0.90 -0.58
N THR A 139 3.99 1.14 -1.84
CA THR A 139 4.87 1.74 -2.85
C THR A 139 5.36 3.11 -2.38
N VAL A 140 4.44 3.99 -1.96
CA VAL A 140 4.81 5.32 -1.45
C VAL A 140 5.65 5.22 -0.18
N MET A 141 5.30 4.35 0.76
CA MET A 141 6.09 4.17 1.99
C MET A 141 7.52 3.70 1.70
N CYS A 142 7.75 2.86 0.69
CA CYS A 142 9.12 2.49 0.31
C CYS A 142 9.94 3.73 -0.08
N ALA A 143 9.36 4.65 -0.86
CA ALA A 143 10.02 5.90 -1.23
C ALA A 143 10.24 6.80 0.00
N CYS A 144 9.25 6.91 0.89
CA CYS A 144 9.37 7.68 2.13
C CYS A 144 10.53 7.18 3.01
N LEU A 145 10.62 5.87 3.26
CA LEU A 145 11.64 5.29 4.14
C LEU A 145 13.06 5.46 3.57
N VAL A 146 13.22 5.33 2.25
CA VAL A 146 14.50 5.57 1.59
C VAL A 146 14.87 7.05 1.67
N LYS A 147 13.93 7.95 1.36
CA LYS A 147 14.17 9.40 1.42
C LYS A 147 14.44 9.91 2.84
N ALA A 148 13.85 9.27 3.85
CA ALA A 148 14.14 9.53 5.25
C ALA A 148 15.54 9.07 5.69
N GLY A 149 16.29 8.38 4.83
CA GLY A 149 17.61 7.83 5.13
C GLY A 149 17.57 6.58 6.03
N LEU A 150 16.42 5.93 6.16
CA LEU A 150 16.28 4.72 6.98
C LEU A 150 16.74 3.44 6.24
N PHE A 151 16.72 3.47 4.91
CA PHE A 151 17.17 2.38 4.05
C PHE A 151 17.82 2.95 2.79
N ASP A 152 18.83 2.27 2.25
CA ASP A 152 19.54 2.72 1.05
C ASP A 152 18.74 2.45 -0.24
N THR A 153 17.87 1.44 -0.23
CA THR A 153 17.12 1.03 -1.42
C THR A 153 15.66 0.74 -1.12
N TRP A 154 14.78 0.93 -2.11
CA TRP A 154 13.35 0.64 -1.96
C TRP A 154 13.10 -0.85 -1.69
N LYS A 155 13.98 -1.73 -2.19
CA LYS A 155 13.91 -3.18 -1.97
C LYS A 155 14.12 -3.51 -0.49
N GLU A 156 15.14 -2.94 0.13
CA GLU A 156 15.38 -3.12 1.56
C GLU A 156 14.29 -2.48 2.41
N ALA A 157 13.84 -1.28 2.06
CA ALA A 157 12.71 -0.64 2.73
C ALA A 157 11.46 -1.54 2.69
N PHE A 158 11.20 -2.22 1.58
CA PHE A 158 10.08 -3.16 1.47
C PHE A 158 10.30 -4.43 2.30
N GLU A 159 11.41 -5.15 2.06
CA GLU A 159 11.66 -6.50 2.58
C GLU A 159 12.01 -6.51 4.07
N LYS A 160 12.81 -5.52 4.51
CA LYS A 160 13.28 -5.40 5.89
C LYS A 160 12.46 -4.37 6.68
N GLY A 161 12.02 -3.29 6.04
CA GLY A 161 11.30 -2.21 6.70
C GLY A 161 9.81 -2.46 6.87
N ILE A 162 9.11 -2.91 5.83
CA ILE A 162 7.64 -2.97 5.82
C ILE A 162 7.10 -4.39 6.04
N GLN A 163 7.58 -5.37 5.27
CA GLN A 163 7.01 -6.72 5.27
C GLN A 163 7.00 -7.41 6.65
N PRO A 164 8.02 -7.26 7.52
CA PRO A 164 8.02 -7.91 8.82
C PRO A 164 6.88 -7.43 9.73
N GLN A 165 6.51 -6.14 9.64
CA GLN A 165 5.45 -5.54 10.46
C GLN A 165 4.07 -5.61 9.80
N ARG A 166 4.01 -5.70 8.47
CA ARG A 166 2.76 -5.74 7.70
C ARG A 166 2.86 -6.72 6.53
N SER A 167 2.75 -8.01 6.84
CA SER A 167 2.89 -9.16 5.91
C SER A 167 1.99 -9.11 4.67
N VAL A 168 0.87 -8.39 4.74
CA VAL A 168 -0.12 -8.25 3.66
C VAL A 168 0.32 -7.30 2.55
N CYS A 169 1.39 -6.54 2.76
CA CYS A 169 1.94 -5.61 1.78
C CYS A 169 2.57 -6.35 0.60
N LYS A 170 2.20 -5.93 -0.62
CA LYS A 170 2.63 -6.57 -1.87
C LYS A 170 2.86 -5.53 -2.96
N LEU A 171 3.99 -5.64 -3.65
CA LEU A 171 4.32 -4.80 -4.81
C LEU A 171 4.19 -5.62 -6.10
N ASN A 172 3.34 -5.16 -7.01
CA ASN A 172 3.21 -5.72 -8.35
C ASN A 172 4.36 -5.24 -9.28
N LYS A 173 4.41 -5.74 -10.52
CA LYS A 173 5.46 -5.39 -11.50
C LYS A 173 5.57 -3.87 -11.72
N ARG A 174 4.45 -3.19 -11.99
CA ARG A 174 4.40 -1.74 -12.25
C ARG A 174 4.84 -0.90 -11.05
N MET A 175 4.45 -1.30 -9.84
CA MET A 175 4.88 -0.63 -8.59
C MET A 175 6.40 -0.70 -8.42
N ARG A 176 6.99 -1.85 -8.73
CA ARG A 176 8.45 -2.05 -8.68
C ARG A 176 9.15 -1.25 -9.78
N GLU A 177 8.62 -1.23 -10.99
CA GLU A 177 9.15 -0.42 -12.10
C GLU A 177 9.19 1.07 -11.74
N ASN A 178 8.10 1.61 -11.18
CA ASN A 178 8.06 3.02 -10.76
C ASN A 178 8.99 3.33 -9.59
N LEU A 179 9.15 2.41 -8.63
CA LEU A 179 10.10 2.57 -7.53
C LEU A 179 11.55 2.54 -8.01
N THR A 180 11.87 1.66 -8.96
CA THR A 180 13.20 1.63 -9.61
C THR A 180 13.47 2.94 -10.32
N ALA A 181 12.55 3.40 -11.18
CA ALA A 181 12.71 4.67 -11.89
C ALA A 181 12.81 5.87 -10.95
N TRP A 182 12.05 5.86 -9.84
CA TRP A 182 12.17 6.89 -8.80
C TRP A 182 13.53 6.88 -8.14
N GLN A 183 14.02 5.72 -7.69
CA GLN A 183 15.31 5.62 -7.00
C GLN A 183 16.46 6.05 -7.92
N GLU A 184 16.48 5.57 -9.17
CA GLU A 184 17.49 5.94 -10.16
C GLU A 184 17.54 7.46 -10.39
N HIS A 185 16.37 8.11 -10.44
CA HIS A 185 16.28 9.54 -10.77
C HIS A 185 16.51 10.47 -9.57
N TYR A 186 15.97 10.14 -8.39
CA TYR A 186 15.90 11.05 -7.24
C TYR A 186 16.79 10.65 -6.05
N VAL A 187 17.32 9.43 -6.03
CA VAL A 187 18.19 8.95 -4.93
C VAL A 187 19.61 8.74 -5.43
N ASP A 188 19.76 7.98 -6.52
CA ASP A 188 21.07 7.66 -7.08
C ASP A 188 21.64 8.81 -7.94
N GLY A 189 20.74 9.62 -8.54
CA GLY A 189 21.09 10.80 -9.35
C GLY A 189 21.41 12.07 -8.56
N GLU A 190 21.10 12.13 -7.25
CA GLU A 190 21.45 13.28 -6.43
C GLU A 190 22.93 13.19 -5.96
N PRO A 191 23.75 14.24 -6.14
CA PRO A 191 25.08 14.25 -5.56
C PRO A 191 24.95 14.18 -4.04
N LYS A 192 25.40 13.07 -3.44
CA LYS A 192 25.41 12.88 -1.98
C LYS A 192 26.01 14.12 -1.31
N LYS A 193 25.19 14.91 -0.62
CA LYS A 193 25.68 16.00 0.23
C LYS A 193 26.65 15.39 1.23
N LYS A 194 27.95 15.69 1.09
CA LYS A 194 28.97 15.31 2.07
C LYS A 194 28.51 15.83 3.43
N GLY A 195 28.49 14.93 4.41
CA GLY A 195 28.04 15.19 5.77
C GLY A 195 28.66 16.44 6.37
N GLN A 196 27.85 17.12 7.18
CA GLN A 196 28.27 18.18 8.09
C GLN A 196 28.73 17.54 9.40
#